data_AF-A0A7R9D264-F1
#
_entry.id   AF-A0A7R9D264-F1
#
_cell.length_a   1.000
_cell.length_b   1.000
_cell.length_c   1.000
_cell.angle_alpha   90.00
_cell.angle_beta   90.00
_cell.angle_gamma   90.00
#
_symmetry.space_group_name_H-M   'P 1'
#
loop_
_entity.id
_entity.type
_entity.pdbx_description
1 polymer ?
#
loop_
_entity_poly.entity_id
_entity_poly.type
_entity_poly.pdbx_seq_one_letter_code
_entity_poly.pdbx_strand_id
1 'polypeptide(L)'
;MGGADNRKCAIRRRAKVDAEESNNGLHSWHLHVCSENNFPTAAGLASSAAGYACLVYTLAKLYGVKGDISSIARQGSGSACRSVLGGFVRWHKGCDPTGLDSIAQQIAIKERNFEMFAELTMKDSNQFHAMCLDTYPPALYMNDMSHSIVHLIHLLNSEKGRTKVAYTFDAGSNACLYLLESDVSAVLSAINHVFPPANDSVEYLKGLPVNIDPLDKKVAESLAMKPHESGSLKFIIHTQLGEGPQVVQDLDQHLLTPAGDPKFLNPRHDN
;
A
#
# COMPACT_ATOMS: atom_id res chain seq x y z
N MET A 1 -26.02 -4.02 7.58
CA MET A 1 -25.31 -5.26 7.97
C MET A 1 -25.45 -6.36 6.90
N GLY A 2 -24.95 -6.16 5.67
CA GLY A 2 -25.17 -7.12 4.55
C GLY A 2 -23.98 -7.40 3.64
N GLY A 3 -22.80 -6.84 3.94
CA GLY A 3 -21.65 -6.93 3.03
C GLY A 3 -20.90 -8.27 3.10
N ALA A 4 -20.58 -8.77 4.30
CA ALA A 4 -19.69 -9.91 4.46
C ALA A 4 -20.25 -11.24 3.93
N ASP A 5 -21.58 -11.41 3.97
CA ASP A 5 -22.25 -12.68 3.65
C ASP A 5 -22.29 -12.97 2.14
N ASN A 6 -22.58 -11.93 1.33
CA ASN A 6 -22.56 -12.04 -0.14
C ASN A 6 -21.16 -12.37 -0.72
N ARG A 7 -20.09 -12.03 0.01
CA ARG A 7 -18.69 -12.15 -0.44
C ARG A 7 -18.08 -13.51 -0.14
N LYS A 8 -18.34 -14.07 1.06
CA LYS A 8 -18.06 -15.50 1.35
C LYS A 8 -18.75 -16.42 0.35
N CYS A 9 -19.96 -16.03 -0.07
CA CYS A 9 -20.74 -16.72 -1.07
C CYS A 9 -20.07 -16.73 -2.47
N ALA A 10 -19.28 -15.72 -2.85
CA ALA A 10 -18.67 -15.67 -4.19
C ALA A 10 -17.54 -16.70 -4.39
N ILE A 11 -16.59 -16.80 -3.45
CA ILE A 11 -15.51 -17.80 -3.51
C ILE A 11 -16.09 -19.20 -3.42
N ARG A 12 -17.04 -19.44 -2.52
CA ARG A 12 -17.72 -20.73 -2.40
C ARG A 12 -18.48 -21.11 -3.67
N ARG A 13 -19.17 -20.15 -4.30
CA ARG A 13 -19.84 -20.38 -5.59
C ARG A 13 -18.85 -20.78 -6.68
N ARG A 14 -17.72 -20.06 -6.79
CA ARG A 14 -16.69 -20.38 -7.78
C ARG A 14 -16.02 -21.73 -7.51
N ALA A 15 -15.71 -22.03 -6.25
CA ALA A 15 -15.17 -23.33 -5.87
C ALA A 15 -16.11 -24.49 -6.22
N LYS A 16 -17.44 -24.31 -6.11
CA LYS A 16 -18.41 -25.33 -6.54
C LYS A 16 -18.42 -25.56 -8.06
N VAL A 17 -18.08 -24.53 -8.85
CA VAL A 17 -17.97 -24.64 -10.32
C VAL A 17 -16.63 -25.27 -10.71
N ASP A 18 -15.55 -24.93 -9.99
CA ASP A 18 -14.19 -25.43 -10.25
C ASP A 18 -13.93 -26.83 -9.64
N ALA A 19 -14.84 -27.36 -8.82
CA ALA A 19 -14.66 -28.63 -8.13
C ALA A 19 -14.89 -29.84 -9.05
N GLU A 20 -13.83 -30.59 -9.33
CA GLU A 20 -13.90 -32.03 -9.64
C GLU A 20 -14.24 -32.77 -8.35
N GLU A 21 -15.49 -33.22 -8.14
CA GLU A 21 -16.04 -34.21 -7.16
C GLU A 21 -15.43 -34.40 -5.73
N SER A 22 -14.42 -33.65 -5.27
CA SER A 22 -13.54 -34.04 -4.16
C SER A 22 -13.62 -33.14 -2.93
N ASN A 23 -14.56 -32.19 -2.87
CA ASN A 23 -14.69 -31.31 -1.70
C ASN A 23 -15.65 -31.94 -0.68
N ASN A 24 -15.08 -32.54 0.38
CA ASN A 24 -15.70 -33.25 1.52
C ASN A 24 -16.76 -32.44 2.32
N GLY A 25 -17.71 -31.78 1.65
CA GLY A 25 -18.70 -30.91 2.29
C GLY A 25 -18.13 -29.58 2.81
N LEU A 26 -16.85 -29.24 2.56
CA LEU A 26 -16.19 -28.05 3.10
C LEU A 26 -16.94 -26.73 2.81
N HIS A 27 -17.71 -26.69 1.73
CA HIS A 27 -18.52 -25.54 1.34
C HIS A 27 -19.70 -25.24 2.29
N SER A 28 -20.16 -26.22 3.08
CA SER A 28 -21.27 -26.05 4.02
C SER A 28 -20.84 -25.59 5.40
N TRP A 29 -19.55 -25.69 5.74
CA TRP A 29 -19.03 -25.35 7.06
C TRP A 29 -19.06 -23.84 7.31
N HIS A 30 -19.19 -23.44 8.57
CA HIS A 30 -18.90 -22.06 8.97
C HIS A 30 -17.40 -21.80 8.95
N LEU A 31 -17.00 -20.55 8.70
CA LEU A 31 -15.59 -20.13 8.67
C LEU A 31 -15.28 -19.24 9.87
N HIS A 32 -14.24 -19.60 10.61
CA HIS A 32 -13.54 -18.70 11.52
C HIS A 32 -12.33 -18.11 10.79
N VAL A 33 -12.18 -16.80 10.87
CA VAL A 33 -11.08 -16.07 10.23
C VAL A 33 -10.51 -15.11 11.27
N CYS A 34 -9.20 -15.18 11.47
CA CYS A 34 -8.43 -14.19 12.22
C CYS A 34 -7.42 -13.56 11.25
N SER A 35 -7.22 -12.25 11.35
CA SER A 35 -6.30 -11.50 10.51
C SER A 35 -5.60 -10.43 11.32
N GLU A 36 -4.31 -10.24 11.08
CA GLU A 36 -3.52 -9.15 11.63
C GLU A 36 -2.80 -8.40 10.52
N ASN A 37 -2.24 -7.23 10.85
CA ASN A 37 -1.35 -6.49 9.98
C ASN A 37 -0.26 -5.84 10.84
N ASN A 38 0.90 -5.60 10.25
CA ASN A 38 2.06 -5.02 10.92
C ASN A 38 2.27 -3.53 10.57
N PHE A 39 1.25 -2.85 10.02
CA PHE A 39 1.34 -1.43 9.73
C PHE A 39 1.29 -0.64 11.03
N PRO A 40 2.23 0.29 11.28
CA PRO A 40 2.14 1.16 12.45
C PRO A 40 0.79 1.88 12.47
N THR A 41 0.13 1.90 13.63
CA THR A 41 -1.05 2.74 13.85
C THR A 41 -0.70 4.19 13.49
N ALA A 42 -1.52 4.85 12.67
CA ALA A 42 -1.27 6.17 12.07
C ALA A 42 -0.31 6.24 10.86
N ALA A 43 0.14 5.11 10.29
CA ALA A 43 0.88 5.11 9.01
C ALA A 43 0.01 5.47 7.79
N GLY A 44 -1.33 5.54 7.94
CA GLY A 44 -2.24 5.93 6.86
C GLY A 44 -2.23 4.98 5.65
N LEU A 45 -1.74 3.75 5.83
CA LEU A 45 -1.62 2.76 4.76
C LEU A 45 -2.97 2.10 4.42
N ALA A 46 -3.13 1.66 3.17
CA ALA A 46 -4.34 1.02 2.64
C ALA A 46 -4.60 -0.38 3.22
N SER A 47 -4.90 -0.47 4.52
CA SER A 47 -5.11 -1.72 5.26
C SER A 47 -6.25 -2.57 4.71
N SER A 48 -7.31 -1.93 4.21
CA SER A 48 -8.46 -2.64 3.63
C SER A 48 -8.11 -3.37 2.33
N ALA A 49 -7.24 -2.80 1.49
CA ALA A 49 -6.83 -3.41 0.22
C ALA A 49 -6.05 -4.71 0.48
N ALA A 50 -5.01 -4.64 1.33
CA ALA A 50 -4.21 -5.79 1.71
C ALA A 50 -5.06 -6.84 2.46
N GLY A 51 -5.93 -6.42 3.37
CA GLY A 51 -6.80 -7.31 4.14
C GLY A 51 -7.76 -8.13 3.26
N TYR A 52 -8.48 -7.49 2.33
CA TYR A 52 -9.38 -8.21 1.42
C TYR A 52 -8.63 -9.09 0.41
N ALA A 53 -7.46 -8.64 -0.07
CA ALA A 53 -6.63 -9.47 -0.94
C ALA A 53 -6.16 -10.74 -0.22
N CYS A 54 -5.68 -10.60 1.03
CA CYS A 54 -5.26 -11.72 1.88
C CYS A 54 -6.42 -12.68 2.19
N LEU A 55 -7.59 -12.14 2.54
CA LEU A 55 -8.79 -12.95 2.78
C LEU A 55 -9.18 -13.76 1.55
N VAL A 56 -9.27 -13.12 0.38
CA VAL A 56 -9.69 -13.79 -0.85
C VAL A 56 -8.65 -14.82 -1.29
N TYR A 57 -7.37 -14.49 -1.21
CA TYR A 57 -6.29 -15.42 -1.54
C TYR A 57 -6.29 -16.65 -0.62
N THR A 58 -6.41 -16.44 0.69
CA THR A 58 -6.48 -17.52 1.69
C THR A 58 -7.67 -18.44 1.44
N LEU A 59 -8.86 -17.88 1.19
CA LEU A 59 -10.06 -18.67 0.91
C LEU A 59 -9.99 -19.39 -0.45
N ALA A 60 -9.36 -18.77 -1.46
CA ALA A 60 -9.13 -19.42 -2.74
C ALA A 60 -8.22 -20.65 -2.58
N LYS A 61 -7.16 -20.55 -1.75
CA LYS A 61 -6.31 -21.69 -1.40
C LYS A 61 -7.07 -22.76 -0.61
N LEU A 62 -7.84 -22.37 0.39
CA LEU A 62 -8.65 -23.29 1.21
C LEU A 62 -9.64 -24.10 0.37
N TYR A 63 -10.30 -23.46 -0.59
CA TYR A 63 -11.34 -24.09 -1.40
C TYR A 63 -10.84 -24.64 -2.75
N GLY A 64 -9.55 -24.51 -3.07
CA GLY A 64 -8.97 -24.98 -4.33
C GLY A 64 -9.42 -24.19 -5.57
N VAL A 65 -9.80 -22.92 -5.42
CA VAL A 65 -10.22 -22.05 -6.53
C VAL A 65 -9.03 -21.74 -7.44
N LYS A 66 -9.23 -21.91 -8.76
CA LYS A 66 -8.20 -21.68 -9.78
C LYS A 66 -8.48 -20.41 -10.59
N GLY A 67 -7.44 -19.86 -11.21
CA GLY A 67 -7.53 -18.69 -12.10
C GLY A 67 -7.62 -17.35 -11.37
N ASP A 68 -8.15 -16.34 -12.05
CA ASP A 68 -8.23 -14.97 -11.53
C ASP A 68 -9.11 -14.85 -10.29
N ILE A 69 -8.56 -14.27 -9.23
CA ILE A 69 -9.30 -13.94 -8.00
C ILE A 69 -9.45 -12.43 -7.79
N SER A 70 -8.90 -11.60 -8.71
CA SER A 70 -8.89 -10.15 -8.57
C SER A 70 -10.30 -9.56 -8.60
N SER A 71 -11.16 -10.10 -9.46
CA SER A 71 -12.60 -9.76 -9.53
C SER A 71 -13.33 -9.98 -8.21
N ILE A 72 -12.96 -11.02 -7.45
CA ILE A 72 -13.55 -11.31 -6.14
C ILE A 72 -13.00 -10.35 -5.07
N ALA A 73 -11.69 -10.13 -5.04
CA ALA A 73 -11.05 -9.19 -4.11
C ALA A 73 -11.62 -7.77 -4.25
N ARG A 74 -11.87 -7.32 -5.49
CA ARG A 74 -12.49 -6.03 -5.83
C ARG A 74 -13.82 -5.79 -5.12
N GLN A 75 -14.64 -6.83 -4.96
CA GLN A 75 -15.96 -6.72 -4.29
C GLN A 75 -15.82 -6.49 -2.78
N GLY A 76 -14.68 -6.86 -2.19
CA GLY A 76 -14.32 -6.57 -0.81
C GLY A 76 -13.93 -5.10 -0.63
N SER A 77 -12.92 -4.70 -1.39
CA SER A 77 -12.43 -3.33 -1.53
C SER A 77 -11.89 -3.17 -2.95
N GLY A 78 -12.26 -2.11 -3.67
CA GLY A 78 -11.94 -1.96 -5.08
C GLY A 78 -10.46 -2.14 -5.38
N SER A 79 -9.59 -1.47 -4.62
CA SER A 79 -8.13 -1.55 -4.77
C SER A 79 -7.52 -2.90 -4.35
N ALA A 80 -8.23 -3.74 -3.58
CA ALA A 80 -7.73 -5.05 -3.16
C ALA A 80 -7.43 -5.97 -4.36
N CYS A 81 -8.10 -5.78 -5.49
CA CYS A 81 -7.82 -6.53 -6.72
C CYS A 81 -6.36 -6.38 -7.16
N ARG A 82 -5.70 -5.24 -6.92
CA ARG A 82 -4.30 -5.03 -7.30
C ARG A 82 -3.31 -5.71 -6.36
N SER A 83 -3.73 -5.97 -5.12
CA SER A 83 -2.88 -6.59 -4.09
C SER A 83 -2.88 -8.13 -4.12
N VAL A 84 -3.63 -8.76 -5.05
CA VAL A 84 -3.57 -10.22 -5.26
C VAL A 84 -2.42 -10.65 -6.18
N LEU A 85 -1.63 -9.70 -6.68
CA LEU A 85 -0.50 -9.86 -7.59
C LEU A 85 0.69 -9.04 -7.08
N GLY A 86 1.91 -9.43 -7.46
CA GLY A 86 3.14 -8.69 -7.10
C GLY A 86 3.59 -7.72 -8.19
N GLY A 87 4.62 -6.91 -7.89
CA GLY A 87 5.21 -5.97 -8.85
C GLY A 87 4.25 -4.85 -9.27
N PHE A 88 4.28 -4.47 -10.55
CA PHE A 88 3.38 -3.44 -11.09
C PHE A 88 2.08 -4.08 -11.56
N VAL A 89 0.94 -3.54 -11.11
CA VAL A 89 -0.37 -4.14 -11.36
C VAL A 89 -1.35 -3.08 -11.86
N ARG A 90 -1.99 -3.35 -12.99
CA ARG A 90 -3.06 -2.52 -13.55
C ARG A 90 -4.41 -3.13 -13.20
N TRP A 91 -5.30 -2.34 -12.64
CA TRP A 91 -6.73 -2.67 -12.59
C TRP A 91 -7.40 -2.13 -13.85
N HIS A 92 -7.92 -3.02 -14.68
CA HIS A 92 -8.73 -2.67 -15.84
C HIS A 92 -10.15 -2.33 -15.37
N LYS A 93 -10.65 -1.15 -15.73
CA LYS A 93 -12.02 -0.72 -15.37
C LYS A 93 -13.08 -1.70 -15.87
N GLY A 94 -12.84 -2.31 -17.05
CA GLY A 94 -13.85 -3.07 -17.77
C GLY A 94 -14.86 -2.17 -18.48
N CYS A 95 -15.61 -2.76 -19.40
CA CYS A 95 -16.73 -2.16 -20.11
C CYS A 95 -18.01 -3.01 -20.02
N ASP A 96 -17.93 -4.25 -19.55
CA ASP A 96 -19.08 -5.11 -19.34
C ASP A 96 -19.94 -4.56 -18.17
N PRO A 97 -21.26 -4.31 -18.36
CA PRO A 97 -22.15 -3.87 -17.29
C PRO A 97 -22.22 -4.80 -16.08
N THR A 98 -21.91 -6.09 -16.26
CA THR A 98 -21.81 -7.08 -15.17
C THR A 98 -20.53 -6.89 -14.33
N GLY A 99 -19.54 -6.17 -14.87
CA GLY A 99 -18.24 -5.92 -14.25
C GLY A 99 -17.34 -7.15 -14.18
N LEU A 100 -17.60 -8.19 -14.98
CA LEU A 100 -16.81 -9.42 -15.02
C LEU A 100 -15.42 -9.21 -15.66
N ASP A 101 -15.29 -8.25 -16.57
CA ASP A 101 -14.04 -7.87 -17.24
C ASP A 101 -13.20 -6.83 -16.45
N SER A 102 -13.69 -6.40 -15.28
CA SER A 102 -13.00 -5.45 -14.41
C SER A 102 -12.00 -6.17 -13.49
N ILE A 103 -10.87 -6.58 -14.06
CA ILE A 103 -9.86 -7.45 -13.43
C ILE A 103 -8.51 -6.74 -13.25
N ALA A 104 -7.67 -7.27 -12.36
CA ALA A 104 -6.30 -6.84 -12.21
C ALA A 104 -5.33 -7.73 -12.99
N GLN A 105 -4.31 -7.13 -13.58
CA GLN A 105 -3.28 -7.82 -14.34
C GLN A 105 -1.91 -7.26 -13.98
N GLN A 106 -0.94 -8.15 -13.78
CA GLN A 106 0.45 -7.76 -13.63
C GLN A 106 0.96 -7.19 -14.96
N ILE A 107 1.62 -6.05 -14.90
CA ILE A 107 2.20 -5.37 -16.05
C ILE A 107 3.72 -5.21 -15.86
N ALA A 108 4.45 -5.13 -16.97
CA ALA A 108 5.86 -4.78 -16.96
C ALA A 108 6.02 -3.31 -17.39
N ILE A 109 6.82 -2.55 -16.64
CA ILE A 109 7.31 -1.24 -17.11
C ILE A 109 8.51 -1.52 -18.02
N LYS A 110 8.22 -1.69 -19.31
CA LYS A 110 9.19 -2.19 -20.31
C LYS A 110 10.46 -1.34 -20.42
N GLU A 111 10.30 -0.02 -20.52
CA GLU A 111 11.40 0.90 -20.79
C GLU A 111 12.19 1.29 -19.55
N ARG A 112 11.66 0.99 -18.34
CA ARG A 112 12.24 1.39 -17.05
C ARG A 112 12.67 2.88 -17.01
N ASN A 113 11.95 3.72 -17.75
CA ASN A 113 12.18 5.16 -17.79
C ASN A 113 11.64 5.79 -16.50
N PHE A 114 12.55 5.94 -15.52
CA PHE A 114 12.19 6.46 -14.20
C PHE A 114 11.70 7.92 -14.28
N GLU A 115 12.27 8.76 -15.13
CA GLU A 115 11.88 10.17 -15.25
C GLU A 115 10.43 10.32 -15.72
N MET A 116 10.06 9.58 -16.77
CA MET A 116 8.68 9.53 -17.26
C MET A 116 7.73 8.95 -16.21
N PHE A 117 8.13 7.86 -15.54
CA PHE A 117 7.36 7.27 -14.45
C PHE A 117 7.10 8.31 -13.34
N ALA A 118 8.15 8.98 -12.88
CA ALA A 118 8.09 9.93 -11.79
C ALA A 118 7.23 11.16 -12.15
N GLU A 119 7.39 11.70 -13.35
CA GLU A 119 6.59 12.83 -13.83
C GLU A 119 5.10 12.48 -13.89
N LEU A 120 4.75 11.32 -14.45
CA LEU A 120 3.37 10.85 -14.53
C LEU A 120 2.79 10.59 -13.14
N THR A 121 3.53 9.96 -12.24
CA THR A 121 3.12 9.70 -10.86
C THR A 121 2.78 11.01 -10.12
N MET A 122 3.66 12.01 -10.20
CA MET A 122 3.41 13.30 -9.55
C MET A 122 2.23 14.05 -10.17
N LYS A 123 2.09 14.03 -11.50
CA LYS A 123 0.96 14.68 -12.20
C LYS A 123 -0.38 14.04 -11.84
N ASP A 124 -0.46 12.72 -11.83
CA ASP A 124 -1.69 11.97 -11.50
C ASP A 124 -2.09 12.20 -10.04
N SER A 125 -1.12 12.17 -9.11
CA SER A 125 -1.38 12.52 -7.70
C SER A 125 -1.90 13.95 -7.54
N ASN A 126 -1.25 14.94 -8.18
CA ASN A 126 -1.71 16.32 -8.12
C ASN A 126 -3.12 16.48 -8.70
N GLN A 127 -3.42 15.81 -9.82
CA GLN A 127 -4.75 15.86 -10.45
C GLN A 127 -5.82 15.22 -9.56
N PHE A 128 -5.52 14.11 -8.91
CA PHE A 128 -6.41 13.50 -7.92
C PHE A 128 -6.79 14.49 -6.81
N HIS A 129 -5.79 15.14 -6.19
CA HIS A 129 -6.05 16.12 -5.12
C HIS A 129 -6.73 17.39 -5.62
N ALA A 130 -6.48 17.82 -6.87
CA ALA A 130 -7.21 18.93 -7.50
C ALA A 130 -8.71 18.60 -7.67
N MET A 131 -9.05 17.38 -8.08
CA MET A 131 -10.45 16.93 -8.16
C MET A 131 -11.11 16.83 -6.79
N CYS A 132 -10.36 16.41 -5.76
CA CYS A 132 -10.85 16.42 -4.38
C CYS A 132 -11.16 17.85 -3.88
N LEU A 133 -10.32 18.82 -4.25
CA LEU A 133 -10.53 20.24 -3.95
C LEU A 133 -11.74 20.83 -4.71
N ASP A 134 -11.99 20.37 -5.95
CA ASP A 134 -13.13 20.80 -6.78
C ASP A 134 -14.48 20.20 -6.33
N THR A 135 -14.46 19.19 -5.44
CA THR A 135 -15.68 18.59 -4.88
C THR A 135 -16.41 19.56 -3.94
N TYR A 136 -17.74 19.42 -3.78
CA TYR A 136 -18.52 20.23 -2.83
C TYR A 136 -19.26 19.35 -1.79
N PRO A 137 -18.97 19.48 -0.47
CA PRO A 137 -17.89 20.29 0.11
C PRO A 137 -16.50 19.76 -0.28
N PRO A 138 -15.45 20.62 -0.28
CA PRO A 138 -14.11 20.21 -0.70
C PRO A 138 -13.52 19.16 0.22
N ALA A 139 -12.87 18.16 -0.38
CA ALA A 139 -12.12 17.13 0.34
C ALA A 139 -10.63 17.52 0.37
N LEU A 140 -10.11 17.81 1.56
CA LEU A 140 -8.71 18.21 1.77
C LEU A 140 -7.94 17.08 2.44
N TYR A 141 -7.04 16.44 1.70
CA TYR A 141 -6.19 15.36 2.21
C TYR A 141 -4.76 15.82 2.51
N MET A 142 -4.17 16.60 1.60
CA MET A 142 -2.83 17.18 1.77
C MET A 142 -2.87 18.34 2.76
N ASN A 143 -1.83 18.44 3.59
CA ASN A 143 -1.62 19.55 4.52
C ASN A 143 -0.30 20.27 4.23
N ASP A 144 0.06 21.26 5.06
CA ASP A 144 1.27 22.05 4.88
C ASP A 144 2.56 21.19 4.87
N MET A 145 2.58 20.10 5.64
CA MET A 145 3.69 19.15 5.61
C MET A 145 3.75 18.40 4.28
N SER A 146 2.62 17.97 3.73
CA SER A 146 2.54 17.38 2.39
C SER A 146 3.09 18.33 1.33
N HIS A 147 2.69 19.61 1.37
CA HIS A 147 3.17 20.63 0.42
C HIS A 147 4.66 20.96 0.60
N SER A 148 5.17 20.95 1.83
CA SER A 148 6.59 21.14 2.11
C SER A 148 7.43 19.98 1.55
N ILE A 149 6.94 18.74 1.65
CA ILE A 149 7.58 17.58 1.00
C ILE A 149 7.56 17.73 -0.52
N VAL A 150 6.42 18.12 -1.11
CA VAL A 150 6.33 18.38 -2.56
C VAL A 150 7.38 19.41 -3.02
N HIS A 151 7.52 20.50 -2.27
CA HIS A 151 8.50 21.54 -2.59
C HIS A 151 9.94 21.01 -2.51
N LEU A 152 10.28 20.28 -1.45
CA LEU A 152 11.59 19.62 -1.30
C LEU A 152 11.91 18.70 -2.49
N ILE A 153 10.95 17.87 -2.92
CA ILE A 153 11.17 16.95 -4.03
C ILE A 153 11.43 17.69 -5.34
N HIS A 154 10.70 18.77 -5.63
CA HIS A 154 10.97 19.59 -6.82
C HIS A 154 12.34 20.25 -6.79
N LEU A 155 12.78 20.75 -5.63
CA LEU A 155 14.12 21.31 -5.46
C LEU A 155 15.22 20.26 -5.68
N LEU A 156 15.06 19.05 -5.11
CA LEU A 156 16.01 17.96 -5.29
C LEU A 156 16.12 17.52 -6.77
N ASN A 157 14.99 17.42 -7.47
CA ASN A 157 14.98 17.08 -8.89
C ASN A 157 15.62 18.20 -9.74
N SER A 158 15.31 19.46 -9.43
CA SER A 158 15.88 20.62 -10.12
C SER A 158 17.40 20.69 -9.96
N GLU A 159 17.92 20.48 -8.74
CA GLU A 159 19.36 20.55 -8.47
C GLU A 159 20.14 19.44 -9.17
N LYS A 160 19.53 18.28 -9.40
CA LYS A 160 20.15 17.18 -10.15
C LYS A 160 19.98 17.31 -11.66
N GLY A 161 19.24 18.32 -12.14
CA GLY A 161 18.95 18.53 -13.55
C GLY A 161 18.14 17.40 -14.20
N ARG A 162 17.52 16.53 -13.39
CA ARG A 162 16.69 15.39 -13.83
C ARG A 162 15.77 14.90 -12.71
N THR A 163 14.67 14.25 -13.06
CA THR A 163 13.71 13.72 -12.07
C THR A 163 14.22 12.43 -11.43
N LYS A 164 14.68 12.52 -10.16
CA LYS A 164 15.19 11.39 -9.37
C LYS A 164 14.24 10.86 -8.31
N VAL A 165 13.29 11.70 -7.90
CA VAL A 165 12.31 11.34 -6.87
C VAL A 165 10.93 11.73 -7.36
N ALA A 166 9.99 10.81 -7.20
CA ALA A 166 8.56 11.05 -7.40
C ALA A 166 7.87 11.07 -6.05
N TYR A 167 6.88 11.92 -5.88
CA TYR A 167 5.93 11.84 -4.77
C TYR A 167 4.56 11.41 -5.28
N THR A 168 3.79 10.74 -4.43
CA THR A 168 2.35 10.53 -4.59
C THR A 168 1.68 10.53 -3.23
N PHE A 169 0.42 10.95 -3.21
CA PHE A 169 -0.42 11.05 -2.02
C PHE A 169 -1.77 10.38 -2.30
N ASP A 170 -2.16 9.44 -1.43
CA ASP A 170 -3.49 8.84 -1.42
C ASP A 170 -4.49 9.75 -0.66
N ALA A 171 -5.56 9.18 -0.10
CA ALA A 171 -6.54 9.88 0.73
C ALA A 171 -6.01 10.21 2.14
N GLY A 172 -4.92 10.99 2.21
CA GLY A 172 -4.31 11.47 3.45
C GLY A 172 -3.05 12.29 3.20
N SER A 173 -2.44 12.80 4.27
CA SER A 173 -1.28 13.71 4.19
C SER A 173 0.07 13.02 4.06
N ASN A 174 0.12 11.69 4.16
CA ASN A 174 1.36 10.92 4.11
C ASN A 174 1.91 10.83 2.68
N ALA A 175 3.16 11.23 2.49
CA ALA A 175 3.85 11.14 1.21
C ALA A 175 4.39 9.72 0.97
N CYS A 176 4.10 9.16 -0.20
CA CYS A 176 4.80 8.00 -0.72
C CYS A 176 5.82 8.46 -1.76
N LEU A 177 7.09 8.13 -1.54
CA LEU A 177 8.17 8.51 -2.43
C LEU A 177 8.65 7.31 -3.24
N TYR A 178 8.79 7.49 -4.55
CA TYR A 178 9.48 6.55 -5.42
C TYR A 178 10.81 7.13 -5.86
N LEU A 179 11.85 6.31 -5.82
CA LEU A 179 13.22 6.63 -6.19
C LEU A 179 13.99 5.34 -6.47
N LEU A 180 15.13 5.46 -7.13
CA LEU A 180 16.04 4.33 -7.29
C LEU A 180 16.85 4.10 -6.02
N GLU A 181 17.23 2.84 -5.76
CA GLU A 181 18.01 2.44 -4.58
C GLU A 181 19.26 3.32 -4.37
N SER A 182 19.96 3.66 -5.47
CA SER A 182 21.16 4.50 -5.45
C SER A 182 20.95 5.91 -4.92
N ASP A 183 19.71 6.40 -4.90
CA ASP A 183 19.37 7.76 -4.48
C ASP A 183 18.78 7.81 -3.05
N VAL A 184 18.49 6.65 -2.41
CA VAL A 184 17.82 6.57 -1.11
C VAL A 184 18.59 7.33 -0.02
N SER A 185 19.89 7.07 0.11
CA SER A 185 20.72 7.70 1.15
C SER A 185 20.72 9.23 1.04
N ALA A 186 20.94 9.76 -0.17
CA ALA A 186 20.98 11.20 -0.42
C ALA A 186 19.63 11.88 -0.16
N VAL A 187 18.52 11.23 -0.54
CA VAL A 187 17.16 11.76 -0.33
C VAL A 187 16.79 11.73 1.14
N LEU A 188 17.10 10.66 1.87
CA LEU A 188 16.88 10.62 3.33
C LEU A 188 17.71 11.68 4.06
N SER A 189 18.94 11.92 3.62
CA SER A 189 19.79 12.97 4.18
C SER A 189 19.18 14.37 3.98
N ALA A 190 18.63 14.64 2.80
CA ALA A 190 17.92 15.90 2.50
C ALA A 190 16.60 16.02 3.30
N ILE A 191 15.84 14.93 3.43
CA ILE A 191 14.63 14.90 4.26
C ILE A 191 14.99 15.19 5.72
N ASN A 192 16.02 14.56 6.28
CA ASN A 192 16.44 14.80 7.68
C ASN A 192 16.97 16.22 7.89
N HIS A 193 17.53 16.85 6.87
CA HIS A 193 17.97 18.24 6.94
C HIS A 193 16.78 19.22 7.03
N VAL A 194 15.73 18.98 6.24
CA VAL A 194 14.54 19.84 6.21
C VAL A 194 13.52 19.48 7.29
N PHE A 195 13.42 18.21 7.66
CA PHE A 195 12.52 17.64 8.66
C PHE A 195 13.33 16.85 9.70
N PRO A 196 14.05 17.53 10.61
CA PRO A 196 14.89 16.86 11.58
C PRO A 196 14.09 15.84 12.41
N PRO A 197 14.60 14.62 12.61
CA PRO A 197 13.94 13.66 13.48
C PRO A 197 13.88 14.19 14.93
N ALA A 198 12.91 13.70 15.71
CA ALA A 198 12.92 13.91 17.15
C ALA A 198 14.10 13.15 17.78
N ASN A 199 14.64 13.65 18.88
CA ASN A 199 15.70 12.98 19.66
C ASN A 199 15.21 11.74 20.43
N ASP A 200 13.91 11.44 20.38
CA ASP A 200 13.28 10.42 21.21
C ASP A 200 13.40 9.01 20.64
N SER A 201 13.32 8.03 21.54
CA SER A 201 13.51 6.58 21.39
C SER A 201 12.58 5.83 20.41
N VAL A 202 11.78 6.54 19.62
CA VAL A 202 10.91 5.94 18.61
C VAL A 202 11.77 5.63 17.37
N GLU A 203 11.65 4.41 16.84
CA GLU A 203 12.30 4.00 15.60
C GLU A 203 11.83 4.89 14.43
N TYR A 204 12.59 5.96 14.16
CA TYR A 204 12.30 6.96 13.12
C TYR A 204 12.37 6.37 11.71
N LEU A 205 13.31 5.46 11.46
CA LEU A 205 13.49 4.80 10.18
C LEU A 205 13.22 3.31 10.32
N LYS A 206 12.18 2.82 9.65
CA LYS A 206 11.71 1.42 9.70
C LYS A 206 11.89 0.74 8.34
N GLY A 207 11.96 -0.58 8.34
CA GLY A 207 11.98 -1.39 7.12
C GLY A 207 13.41 -1.74 6.68
N LEU A 208 13.72 -1.57 5.40
CA LEU A 208 15.01 -1.95 4.84
C LEU A 208 16.14 -1.09 5.45
N PRO A 209 17.23 -1.71 5.93
CA PRO A 209 18.34 -0.97 6.51
C PRO A 209 19.03 -0.12 5.43
N VAL A 210 19.46 1.09 5.82
CA VAL A 210 20.20 2.00 4.94
C VAL A 210 21.16 2.85 5.77
N ASN A 211 22.38 3.02 5.27
CA ASN A 211 23.33 3.97 5.82
C ASN A 211 23.07 5.35 5.20
N ILE A 212 22.78 6.35 6.04
CA ILE A 212 22.50 7.71 5.58
C ILE A 212 23.80 8.50 5.60
N ASP A 213 24.29 8.84 4.41
CA ASP A 213 25.49 9.65 4.26
C ASP A 213 25.20 11.12 4.60
N PRO A 214 26.20 11.88 5.09
CA PRO A 214 26.04 13.31 5.34
C PRO A 214 25.58 14.06 4.09
N LEU A 215 24.69 15.04 4.28
CA LEU A 215 24.18 15.82 3.16
C LEU A 215 25.31 16.61 2.50
N ASP A 216 25.36 16.55 1.16
CA ASP A 216 26.28 17.38 0.39
C ASP A 216 26.02 18.87 0.68
N LYS A 217 27.07 19.62 1.04
CA LYS A 217 26.96 21.03 1.42
C LYS A 217 26.35 21.89 0.31
N LYS A 218 26.67 21.63 -0.96
CA LYS A 218 26.10 22.37 -2.09
C LYS A 218 24.61 22.09 -2.22
N VAL A 219 24.20 20.83 -2.01
CA VAL A 219 22.79 20.46 -1.99
C VAL A 219 22.09 21.17 -0.83
N ALA A 220 22.66 21.15 0.38
CA ALA A 220 22.10 21.83 1.54
C ALA A 220 21.91 23.35 1.30
N GLU A 221 22.91 24.01 0.71
CA GLU A 221 22.84 25.43 0.33
C GLU A 221 21.79 25.69 -0.75
N SER A 222 21.64 24.78 -1.72
CA SER A 222 20.66 24.90 -2.82
C SER A 222 19.21 24.72 -2.40
N LEU A 223 18.96 23.92 -1.34
CA LEU A 223 17.59 23.59 -0.92
C LEU A 223 16.84 24.82 -0.41
N ALA A 224 17.52 25.86 0.10
CA ALA A 224 16.92 27.14 0.51
C ALA A 224 15.64 27.05 1.39
N MET A 225 15.39 25.90 2.00
CA MET A 225 14.25 25.63 2.87
C MET A 225 14.67 25.81 4.33
N LYS A 226 13.82 26.49 5.12
CA LYS A 226 14.03 26.54 6.57
C LYS A 226 13.69 25.16 7.16
N PRO A 227 14.55 24.60 8.03
CA PRO A 227 14.21 23.37 8.73
C PRO A 227 12.91 23.53 9.52
N HIS A 228 12.07 22.52 9.47
CA HIS A 228 10.87 22.40 10.29
C HIS A 228 11.24 22.06 11.73
N GLU A 229 10.28 22.17 12.65
CA GLU A 229 10.45 21.70 14.03
C GLU A 229 10.80 20.21 14.06
N SER A 230 11.76 19.85 14.93
CA SER A 230 12.18 18.46 15.11
C SER A 230 10.99 17.57 15.47
N GLY A 231 10.86 16.43 14.79
CA GLY A 231 9.75 15.48 15.01
C GLY A 231 8.46 15.83 14.28
N SER A 232 8.43 16.90 13.48
CA SER A 232 7.29 17.22 12.59
C SER A 232 6.97 16.09 11.60
N LEU A 233 8.00 15.40 11.11
CA LEU A 233 7.88 14.12 10.41
C LEU A 233 8.07 12.96 11.42
N LYS A 234 7.02 12.16 11.61
CA LYS A 234 6.98 11.15 12.69
C LYS A 234 7.96 9.98 12.49
N PHE A 235 7.95 9.39 11.29
CA PHE A 235 8.82 8.28 10.91
C PHE A 235 8.79 8.08 9.39
N ILE A 236 9.72 7.27 8.89
CA ILE A 236 9.86 6.85 7.50
C ILE A 236 9.82 5.32 7.44
N ILE A 237 9.11 4.76 6.46
CA ILE A 237 9.15 3.33 6.13
C ILE A 237 9.90 3.19 4.80
N HIS A 238 11.10 2.59 4.84
CA HIS A 238 11.88 2.27 3.66
C HIS A 238 11.55 0.84 3.20
N THR A 239 11.00 0.71 1.99
CA THR A 239 10.59 -0.57 1.41
C THR A 239 10.87 -0.60 -0.09
N GLN A 240 10.65 -1.74 -0.73
CA GLN A 240 10.84 -1.95 -2.17
C GLN A 240 9.64 -2.66 -2.79
N LEU A 241 9.65 -2.78 -4.13
CA LEU A 241 8.65 -3.57 -4.84
C LEU A 241 8.61 -5.01 -4.29
N GLY A 242 7.41 -5.46 -3.93
CA GLY A 242 7.19 -6.76 -3.33
C GLY A 242 6.52 -7.76 -4.27
N GLU A 243 6.50 -9.01 -3.82
CA GLU A 243 5.73 -10.08 -4.43
C GLU A 243 4.23 -10.00 -4.07
N GLY A 244 3.44 -10.88 -4.69
CA GLY A 244 2.02 -11.04 -4.34
C GLY A 244 1.82 -11.80 -3.01
N PRO A 245 0.57 -12.10 -2.66
CA PRO A 245 0.24 -12.84 -1.45
C PRO A 245 0.94 -14.20 -1.38
N GLN A 246 1.43 -14.55 -0.19
CA GLN A 246 2.15 -15.79 0.07
C GLN A 246 1.37 -16.69 1.02
N VAL A 247 1.55 -18.01 0.89
CA VAL A 247 1.04 -18.97 1.87
C VAL A 247 2.11 -19.18 2.93
N VAL A 248 1.75 -18.97 4.19
CA VAL A 248 2.62 -19.27 5.32
C VAL A 248 2.50 -20.76 5.65
N GLN A 249 3.61 -21.49 5.59
CA GLN A 249 3.65 -22.93 5.90
C GLN A 249 3.99 -23.21 7.38
N ASP A 250 4.57 -22.23 8.06
CA ASP A 250 4.93 -22.29 9.46
C ASP A 250 3.68 -22.22 10.35
N LEU A 251 3.39 -23.30 11.06
CA LEU A 251 2.22 -23.43 11.93
C LEU A 251 2.26 -22.49 13.13
N ASP A 252 3.45 -22.07 13.56
CA ASP A 252 3.60 -21.16 14.69
C ASP A 252 3.07 -19.76 14.34
N GLN A 253 3.14 -19.40 13.06
CA GLN A 253 2.60 -18.14 12.51
C GLN A 253 1.09 -18.19 12.20
N HIS A 254 0.42 -19.33 12.37
CA HIS A 254 -1.03 -19.37 12.26
C HIS A 254 -1.70 -18.54 13.36
N LEU A 255 -2.74 -17.77 13.02
CA LEU A 255 -3.42 -16.88 13.97
C LEU A 255 -4.53 -17.57 14.79
N LEU A 256 -4.91 -18.79 14.41
CA LEU A 256 -5.92 -19.60 15.10
C LEU A 256 -5.27 -20.77 15.83
N THR A 257 -5.86 -21.16 16.96
CA THR A 257 -5.55 -22.40 17.68
C THR A 257 -6.10 -23.61 16.93
N PRO A 258 -5.71 -24.85 17.26
CA PRO A 258 -6.32 -26.06 16.70
C PRO A 258 -7.84 -26.16 16.94
N ALA A 259 -8.37 -25.49 17.97
CA ALA A 259 -9.80 -25.41 18.24
C ALA A 259 -10.54 -24.40 17.34
N GLY A 260 -9.80 -23.56 16.60
CA GLY A 260 -10.37 -22.52 15.73
C GLY A 260 -10.60 -21.17 16.41
N ASP A 261 -10.01 -20.93 17.58
CA ASP A 261 -10.07 -19.67 18.32
C ASP A 261 -8.84 -18.78 18.03
N PRO A 262 -8.93 -17.44 18.09
CA PRO A 262 -7.76 -16.57 17.95
C PRO A 262 -6.68 -16.88 19.02
N LYS A 263 -5.41 -17.03 18.61
CA LYS A 263 -4.28 -17.19 19.55
C LYS A 263 -4.09 -15.95 20.44
N PHE A 264 -4.35 -14.78 19.87
CA PHE A 264 -4.28 -13.50 20.57
C PHE A 264 -5.64 -12.81 20.47
N LEU A 265 -6.25 -12.56 21.62
CA LEU A 265 -7.39 -11.64 21.72
C LEU A 265 -6.81 -10.28 22.05
N ASN A 266 -6.81 -9.34 21.09
CA ASN A 266 -6.57 -7.95 21.47
C ASN A 266 -7.64 -7.58 22.50
N PRO A 267 -7.28 -7.01 23.67
CA PRO A 267 -8.27 -6.44 24.57
C PRO A 267 -9.07 -5.45 23.73
N ARG A 268 -10.40 -5.59 23.74
CA ARG A 268 -11.27 -4.61 23.10
C ARG A 268 -10.86 -3.25 23.66
N HIS A 269 -10.50 -2.32 22.78
CA HIS A 269 -10.62 -0.92 23.14
C HIS A 269 -12.12 -0.65 23.28
N ASP A 270 -12.65 -0.97 24.46
CA ASP A 270 -13.93 -0.47 24.93
C ASP A 270 -13.74 1.05 25.06
N ASN A 271 -14.14 1.78 24.01
CA ASN A 271 -14.43 3.22 24.09
C ASN A 271 -15.90 3.39 24.46
#